data_AF-A0A061NF38-F1
#
_entry.id   AF-A0A061NF38-F1
#
_cell.length_a   1.000
_cell.length_b   1.000
_cell.length_c   1.000
_cell.angle_alpha   90.00
_cell.angle_beta   90.00
_cell.angle_gamma   90.00
#
_symmetry.space_group_name_H-M   'P 1'
#
loop_
_entity.id
_entity.type
_entity.pdbx_description
1 polymer ?
#
loop_
_entity_poly.entity_id
_entity_poly.type
_entity_poly.pdbx_seq_one_letter_code
_entity_poly.pdbx_strand_id
1 'polypeptide(L)'
;MKQRITEIENGDAGSVHIGVSSSCSNLLLDYIKQHRQHYPNVKIHIHNGNSEDLLTLLEQKEIDVAFLLRPFDYTRYDHKLLNLQSCRAVIPKAWISQFPDYDVTFTQLARTPFVLLAPLEGLSLTENIKSSFQNEQVEPNVIIECKDIQMVIQLVSQKVGVSVIPIDSLSTTHDSITLRPIKGFDDVMEPAIIKLKDSHRSVAARQFWQLITST
;
A
#
# COMPACT_ATOMS: atom_id res chain seq x y z
N MET A 1 22.62 1.27 -33.04
CA MET A 1 21.46 2.21 -33.02
C MET A 1 20.18 1.53 -33.50
N LYS A 2 20.13 0.91 -34.69
CA LYS A 2 18.94 0.16 -35.18
C LYS A 2 18.45 -0.93 -34.21
N GLN A 3 19.35 -1.77 -33.69
CA GLN A 3 18.99 -2.85 -32.76
C GLN A 3 18.30 -2.33 -31.48
N ARG A 4 18.79 -1.23 -30.90
CA ARG A 4 18.21 -0.63 -29.69
C ARG A 4 16.83 0.00 -29.95
N ILE A 5 16.59 0.51 -31.16
CA ILE A 5 15.28 1.02 -31.57
C ILE A 5 14.29 -0.15 -31.69
N THR A 6 14.70 -1.24 -32.34
CA THR A 6 13.88 -2.46 -32.46
C THR A 6 13.58 -3.10 -31.10
N GLU A 7 14.56 -3.15 -30.19
CA GLU A 7 14.35 -3.60 -28.80
C GLU A 7 13.33 -2.73 -28.06
N ILE A 8 13.33 -1.41 -28.29
CA ILE A 8 12.32 -0.50 -27.69
C ILE A 8 10.94 -0.69 -28.34
N GLU A 9 10.88 -0.87 -29.65
CA GLU A 9 9.64 -1.13 -30.40
C GLU A 9 8.99 -2.46 -29.99
N ASN A 10 9.81 -3.47 -29.66
CA ASN A 10 9.36 -4.76 -29.13
C ASN A 10 9.06 -4.72 -27.62
N GLY A 11 9.50 -3.69 -26.92
CA GLY A 11 9.39 -3.57 -25.46
C GLY A 11 10.45 -4.34 -24.67
N ASP A 12 11.44 -4.92 -25.35
CA ASP A 12 12.57 -5.60 -24.71
C ASP A 12 13.51 -4.61 -23.99
N ALA A 13 13.46 -3.32 -24.35
CA ALA A 13 14.18 -2.22 -23.72
C ALA A 13 13.30 -0.96 -23.61
N GLY A 14 13.73 0.02 -22.82
CA GLY A 14 13.00 1.28 -22.60
C GLY A 14 12.81 1.60 -21.12
N SER A 15 11.78 2.35 -20.79
CA SER A 15 11.42 2.66 -19.40
C SER A 15 9.92 2.58 -19.15
N VAL A 16 9.57 2.27 -17.90
CA VAL A 16 8.24 2.43 -17.31
C VAL A 16 8.37 3.27 -16.05
N HIS A 17 7.48 4.25 -15.90
CA HIS A 17 7.42 5.18 -14.77
C HIS A 17 6.18 4.84 -13.94
N ILE A 18 6.39 4.50 -12.67
CA ILE A 18 5.37 3.95 -11.78
C ILE A 18 5.24 4.88 -10.57
N GLY A 19 4.06 5.46 -10.39
CA GLY A 19 3.67 6.11 -9.14
C GLY A 19 3.21 5.07 -8.12
N VAL A 20 3.58 5.23 -6.85
CA VAL A 20 3.10 4.36 -5.77
C VAL A 20 2.90 5.14 -4.49
N SER A 21 1.69 5.05 -3.93
CA SER A 21 1.42 5.60 -2.61
C SER A 21 2.15 4.78 -1.54
N SER A 22 2.51 5.40 -0.41
CA SER A 22 3.14 4.69 0.72
C SER A 22 2.35 3.44 1.12
N SER A 23 1.03 3.52 1.04
CA SER A 23 0.09 2.47 1.38
C SER A 23 -0.01 1.30 0.39
N CYS A 24 0.47 1.47 -0.84
CA CYS A 24 0.49 0.42 -1.86
C CYS A 24 1.92 -0.09 -2.18
N SER A 25 2.93 0.41 -1.46
CA SER A 25 4.35 0.11 -1.70
C SER A 25 4.68 -1.38 -1.63
N ASN A 26 4.04 -2.11 -0.71
CA ASN A 26 4.19 -3.56 -0.55
C ASN A 26 3.63 -4.35 -1.75
N LEU A 27 2.55 -3.87 -2.36
CA LEU A 27 1.89 -4.53 -3.51
C LEU A 27 2.74 -4.45 -4.77
N LEU A 28 3.47 -3.35 -4.95
CA LEU A 28 4.28 -3.11 -6.13
C LEU A 28 5.41 -4.14 -6.29
N LEU A 29 5.96 -4.66 -5.19
CA LEU A 29 7.15 -5.52 -5.20
C LEU A 29 6.97 -6.80 -6.02
N ASP A 30 5.83 -7.47 -5.87
CA ASP A 30 5.55 -8.72 -6.58
C ASP A 30 5.42 -8.48 -8.09
N TYR A 31 4.76 -7.39 -8.50
CA TYR A 31 4.64 -7.00 -9.89
C TYR A 31 5.98 -6.58 -10.50
N ILE A 32 6.84 -5.88 -9.76
CA ILE A 32 8.20 -5.56 -10.22
C ILE A 32 9.00 -6.85 -10.43
N LYS A 33 8.95 -7.79 -9.47
CA LYS A 33 9.67 -9.06 -9.56
C LYS A 33 9.24 -9.84 -10.80
N GLN A 34 7.93 -9.99 -11.01
CA GLN A 34 7.39 -10.69 -12.17
C GLN A 34 7.71 -9.96 -13.48
N HIS A 35 7.60 -8.63 -13.53
CA HIS A 35 7.94 -7.84 -14.71
C HIS A 35 9.42 -7.97 -15.08
N ARG A 36 10.33 -7.89 -14.11
CA ARG A 36 11.78 -8.03 -14.31
C ARG A 36 12.18 -9.40 -14.86
N GLN A 37 11.45 -10.47 -14.50
CA GLN A 37 11.67 -11.82 -15.05
C GLN A 37 11.34 -11.90 -16.53
N HIS A 38 10.29 -11.20 -16.98
CA HIS A 38 9.87 -11.21 -18.39
C HIS A 38 10.63 -10.17 -19.24
N TYR A 39 10.97 -9.01 -18.67
CA TYR A 39 11.56 -7.87 -19.38
C TYR A 39 12.83 -7.33 -18.66
N PRO A 40 13.95 -8.08 -18.70
CA PRO A 40 15.14 -7.79 -17.90
C PRO A 40 15.95 -6.57 -18.36
N ASN A 41 15.68 -5.97 -19.52
CA ASN A 41 16.39 -4.74 -19.96
C ASN A 41 15.52 -3.47 -19.91
N VAL A 42 14.25 -3.59 -19.47
CA VAL A 42 13.39 -2.43 -19.20
C VAL A 42 13.81 -1.77 -17.89
N LYS A 43 14.00 -0.44 -17.92
CA LYS A 43 14.24 0.38 -16.73
C LYS A 43 12.92 0.70 -16.03
N ILE A 44 12.91 0.61 -14.71
CA ILE A 44 11.73 0.95 -13.89
C ILE A 44 12.08 2.19 -13.08
N HIS A 45 11.29 3.25 -13.21
CA HIS A 45 11.35 4.46 -12.39
C HIS A 45 10.19 4.44 -11.41
N ILE A 46 10.48 4.55 -10.11
CA ILE A 46 9.46 4.56 -9.06
C ILE A 46 9.37 5.97 -8.50
N HIS A 47 8.15 6.50 -8.45
CA HIS A 47 7.82 7.79 -7.86
C HIS A 47 6.94 7.54 -6.64
N ASN A 48 7.43 7.91 -5.46
CA ASN A 48 6.66 7.83 -4.22
C ASN A 48 5.96 9.17 -3.99
N GLY A 49 4.71 9.13 -3.54
CA GLY A 49 3.95 10.34 -3.24
C GLY A 49 2.66 10.02 -2.52
N ASN A 50 1.93 11.07 -2.13
CA ASN A 50 0.52 10.91 -1.76
C ASN A 50 -0.34 10.75 -3.02
N SER A 51 -1.63 10.53 -2.85
CA SER A 51 -2.48 10.21 -4.00
C SER A 51 -2.67 11.39 -4.93
N GLU A 52 -2.81 12.60 -4.39
CA GLU A 52 -3.00 13.84 -5.17
C GLU A 52 -1.79 14.17 -6.04
N ASP A 53 -0.58 14.04 -5.49
CA ASP A 53 0.68 14.25 -6.21
C ASP A 53 0.82 13.25 -7.35
N LEU A 54 0.53 11.97 -7.09
CA LEU A 54 0.63 10.91 -8.09
C LEU A 54 -0.41 11.06 -9.20
N LEU A 55 -1.63 11.50 -8.87
CA LEU A 55 -2.64 11.84 -9.87
C LEU A 55 -2.15 12.99 -10.76
N THR A 56 -1.56 14.03 -10.17
CA THR A 56 -1.00 15.17 -10.90
C THR A 56 0.11 14.72 -11.86
N LEU A 57 1.04 13.86 -11.40
CA LEU A 57 2.09 13.30 -12.25
C LEU A 57 1.54 12.44 -13.39
N LEU A 58 0.46 11.69 -13.13
CA LEU A 58 -0.20 10.86 -14.14
C LEU A 58 -0.89 11.71 -15.21
N GLU A 59 -1.53 12.82 -14.81
CA GLU A 59 -2.15 13.79 -15.72
C GLU A 59 -1.11 14.55 -16.56
N GLN A 60 0.04 14.88 -15.96
CA GLN A 60 1.19 15.49 -16.63
C GLN A 60 1.98 14.50 -17.50
N LYS A 61 1.66 13.19 -17.44
CA LYS A 61 2.35 12.11 -18.15
C LYS A 61 3.82 11.90 -17.74
N GLU A 62 4.16 12.32 -16.52
CA GLU A 62 5.48 12.08 -15.91
C GLU A 62 5.60 10.64 -15.36
N ILE A 63 4.44 10.01 -15.10
CA ILE A 63 4.30 8.58 -14.80
C ILE A 63 3.31 7.91 -15.75
N ASP A 64 3.51 6.61 -15.99
CA ASP A 64 2.67 5.80 -16.89
C ASP A 64 1.45 5.20 -16.18
N VAL A 65 1.64 4.82 -14.91
CA VAL A 65 0.66 4.15 -14.05
C VAL A 65 0.86 4.59 -12.60
N ALA A 66 -0.20 4.52 -11.78
CA ALA A 66 -0.12 4.81 -10.35
C ALA A 66 -0.84 3.74 -9.50
N PHE A 67 -0.22 3.31 -8.41
CA PHE A 67 -0.82 2.44 -7.39
C PHE A 67 -1.32 3.29 -6.23
N LEU A 68 -2.63 3.27 -5.99
CA LEU A 68 -3.31 4.13 -5.01
C LEU A 68 -4.37 3.36 -4.22
N LEU A 69 -4.84 3.92 -3.10
CA LEU A 69 -6.00 3.45 -2.36
C LEU A 69 -7.27 4.21 -2.82
N ARG A 70 -8.33 3.49 -3.20
CA ARG A 70 -9.65 4.02 -3.62
C ARG A 70 -10.34 4.89 -2.55
N PRO A 71 -11.35 5.72 -2.92
CA PRO A 71 -11.89 5.90 -4.27
C PRO A 71 -11.61 7.30 -4.85
N PHE A 72 -11.06 7.31 -6.06
CA PHE A 72 -11.02 8.52 -6.90
C PHE A 72 -12.15 8.49 -7.91
N ASP A 73 -12.42 9.63 -8.56
CA ASP A 73 -13.22 9.63 -9.78
C ASP A 73 -12.45 8.94 -10.92
N TYR A 74 -12.94 7.78 -11.37
CA TYR A 74 -12.36 7.01 -12.47
C TYR A 74 -12.81 7.47 -13.86
N THR A 75 -13.59 8.55 -13.98
CA THR A 75 -14.05 9.04 -15.28
C THR A 75 -12.90 9.23 -16.26
N ARG A 76 -11.74 9.73 -15.79
CA ARG A 76 -10.53 9.99 -16.59
C ARG A 76 -9.54 8.81 -16.64
N TYR A 77 -9.77 7.74 -15.89
CA TYR A 77 -8.78 6.69 -15.65
C TYR A 77 -9.31 5.28 -15.96
N ASP A 78 -8.47 4.48 -16.60
CA ASP A 78 -8.64 3.03 -16.57
C ASP A 78 -8.01 2.50 -15.29
N HIS A 79 -8.63 1.50 -14.67
CA HIS A 79 -8.19 0.94 -13.40
C HIS A 79 -8.28 -0.58 -13.38
N LYS A 80 -7.45 -1.19 -12.54
CA LYS A 80 -7.59 -2.59 -12.13
C LYS A 80 -7.54 -2.65 -10.61
N LEU A 81 -8.52 -3.32 -10.02
CA LEU A 81 -8.51 -3.61 -8.59
C LEU A 81 -7.42 -4.63 -8.29
N LEU A 82 -6.71 -4.40 -7.19
CA LEU A 82 -5.71 -5.31 -6.67
C LEU A 82 -6.29 -6.03 -5.44
N ASN A 83 -5.53 -6.97 -4.88
CA ASN A 83 -5.97 -7.71 -3.69
C ASN A 83 -6.34 -6.76 -2.54
N LEU A 84 -7.51 -6.99 -1.96
CA LEU A 84 -7.99 -6.28 -0.77
C LEU A 84 -6.93 -6.30 0.33
N GLN A 85 -6.78 -5.20 1.05
CA GLN A 85 -5.92 -5.14 2.23
C GLN A 85 -6.79 -5.13 3.48
N SER A 86 -6.84 -6.25 4.19
CA SER A 86 -7.50 -6.30 5.49
C SER A 86 -6.76 -5.46 6.51
N CYS A 87 -7.47 -4.76 7.39
CA CYS A 87 -6.83 -4.13 8.54
C CYS A 87 -6.39 -5.18 9.57
N ARG A 88 -5.19 -4.97 10.12
CA ARG A 88 -4.59 -5.85 11.12
C ARG A 88 -3.97 -5.01 12.23
N ALA A 89 -4.00 -5.55 13.44
CA ALA A 89 -3.15 -5.06 14.51
C ALA A 89 -1.71 -5.48 14.27
N VAL A 90 -0.79 -4.54 14.35
CA VAL A 90 0.65 -4.76 14.27
C VAL A 90 1.23 -4.69 15.66
N ILE A 91 1.81 -5.80 16.11
CA ILE A 91 2.25 -5.97 17.49
C ILE A 91 3.71 -6.41 17.47
N PRO A 92 4.59 -5.86 18.32
CA PRO A 92 5.94 -6.39 18.48
C PRO A 92 5.85 -7.84 18.97
N LYS A 93 6.56 -8.79 18.35
CA LYS A 93 6.52 -10.21 18.78
C LYS A 93 6.89 -10.37 20.26
N ALA A 94 7.78 -9.52 20.77
CA ALA A 94 8.17 -9.50 22.18
C ALA A 94 7.01 -9.17 23.14
N TRP A 95 5.91 -8.58 22.65
CA TRP A 95 4.73 -8.21 23.43
C TRP A 95 3.55 -9.16 23.20
N ILE A 96 3.71 -10.21 22.39
CA ILE A 96 2.60 -11.09 22.02
C ILE A 96 1.95 -11.77 23.22
N SER A 97 2.69 -12.00 24.31
CA SER A 97 2.14 -12.56 25.55
C SER A 97 1.13 -11.64 26.25
N GLN A 98 1.07 -10.35 25.88
CA GLN A 98 0.05 -9.40 26.36
C GLN A 98 -1.29 -9.56 25.61
N PHE A 99 -1.28 -10.31 24.50
CA PHE A 99 -2.43 -10.56 23.62
C PHE A 99 -2.66 -12.08 23.55
N PRO A 100 -3.33 -12.67 24.56
CA PRO A 100 -3.45 -14.12 24.70
C PRO A 100 -4.34 -14.76 23.62
N ASP A 101 -5.29 -14.00 23.10
CA ASP A 101 -6.21 -14.43 22.06
C ASP A 101 -5.60 -14.25 20.66
N TYR A 102 -6.11 -15.02 19.69
CA TYR A 102 -5.69 -14.86 18.29
C TYR A 102 -6.18 -13.51 17.73
N ASP A 103 -7.46 -13.20 17.94
CA ASP A 103 -8.03 -11.90 17.58
C ASP A 103 -7.86 -10.92 18.74
N VAL A 104 -7.32 -9.74 18.46
CA VAL A 104 -7.14 -8.71 19.48
C VAL A 104 -8.34 -7.78 19.57
N THR A 105 -8.50 -7.10 20.70
CA THR A 105 -9.59 -6.12 20.92
C THR A 105 -9.05 -4.70 21.07
N PHE A 106 -9.87 -3.70 20.76
CA PHE A 106 -9.51 -2.29 21.00
C PHE A 106 -9.24 -2.01 22.50
N THR A 107 -9.94 -2.70 23.41
CA THR A 107 -9.66 -2.64 24.85
C THR A 107 -8.25 -3.12 25.21
N GLN A 108 -7.72 -4.16 24.54
CA GLN A 108 -6.34 -4.59 24.73
C GLN A 108 -5.36 -3.55 24.15
N LEU A 109 -5.62 -3.06 22.93
CA LEU A 109 -4.77 -2.07 22.27
C LEU A 109 -4.67 -0.76 23.08
N ALA A 110 -5.78 -0.31 23.69
CA ALA A 110 -5.82 0.90 24.51
C ALA A 110 -4.91 0.87 25.75
N ARG A 111 -4.55 -0.33 26.24
CA ARG A 111 -3.66 -0.53 27.39
C ARG A 111 -2.18 -0.46 27.04
N THR A 112 -1.86 -0.25 25.76
CA THR A 112 -0.49 -0.21 25.25
C THR A 112 -0.22 1.14 24.57
N PRO A 113 1.06 1.57 24.47
CA PRO A 113 1.38 2.73 23.66
C PRO A 113 0.93 2.51 22.21
N PHE A 114 0.13 3.42 21.67
CA PHE A 114 -0.47 3.29 20.37
C PHE A 114 0.20 4.26 19.37
N VAL A 115 0.64 3.71 18.24
CA VAL A 115 1.07 4.48 17.07
C VAL A 115 -0.13 4.58 16.15
N LEU A 116 -0.67 5.79 15.99
CA LEU A 116 -1.83 6.04 15.15
C LEU A 116 -1.39 6.25 13.70
N LEU A 117 -1.95 5.46 12.78
CA LEU A 117 -1.88 5.77 11.36
C LEU A 117 -2.76 7.01 11.09
N ALA A 118 -2.11 8.12 10.75
CA ALA A 118 -2.75 9.39 10.43
C ALA A 118 -3.65 9.24 9.18
N PRO A 119 -4.63 10.13 8.99
CA PRO A 119 -5.57 10.05 7.86
C PRO A 119 -4.85 9.91 6.53
N LEU A 120 -5.21 8.85 5.80
CA LEU A 120 -4.80 8.64 4.42
C LEU A 120 -5.86 9.28 3.52
N GLU A 121 -5.43 10.03 2.49
CA GLU A 121 -6.34 10.73 1.60
C GLU A 121 -7.40 9.80 0.99
N GLY A 122 -8.66 10.21 1.07
CA GLY A 122 -9.80 9.46 0.51
C GLY A 122 -10.26 8.25 1.35
N LEU A 123 -9.69 8.03 2.53
CA LEU A 123 -10.02 6.90 3.40
C LEU A 123 -10.54 7.35 4.76
N SER A 124 -11.50 6.61 5.30
CA SER A 124 -12.05 6.81 6.64
C SER A 124 -11.40 5.91 7.70
N LEU A 125 -10.25 5.29 7.38
CA LEU A 125 -9.65 4.27 8.25
C LEU A 125 -9.30 4.84 9.64
N THR A 126 -8.69 6.03 9.69
CA THR A 126 -8.31 6.64 10.97
C THR A 126 -9.54 6.99 11.81
N GLU A 127 -10.61 7.47 11.18
CA GLU A 127 -11.90 7.74 11.82
C GLU A 127 -12.58 6.45 12.30
N ASN A 128 -12.51 5.37 11.52
CA ASN A 128 -13.07 4.06 11.87
C ASN A 128 -12.31 3.44 13.05
N ILE A 129 -10.98 3.55 13.09
CA ILE A 129 -10.14 3.15 14.23
C ILE A 129 -10.55 3.93 15.48
N LYS A 130 -10.65 5.27 15.39
CA LYS A 130 -11.07 6.13 16.51
C LYS A 130 -12.46 5.78 17.01
N SER A 131 -13.41 5.58 16.09
CA SER A 131 -14.79 5.19 16.41
C SER A 131 -14.85 3.82 17.09
N SER A 132 -13.99 2.89 16.71
CA SER A 132 -13.93 1.56 17.31
C SER A 132 -13.42 1.59 18.75
N PHE A 133 -12.43 2.44 19.07
CA PHE A 133 -12.05 2.69 20.47
C PHE A 133 -13.22 3.29 21.28
N GLN A 134 -13.92 4.28 20.71
CA GLN A 134 -15.06 4.92 21.37
C GLN A 134 -16.22 3.95 21.63
N ASN A 135 -16.53 3.06 20.68
CA ASN A 135 -17.59 2.05 20.82
C ASN A 135 -17.32 1.07 21.97
N GLU A 136 -16.04 0.78 22.23
CA GLU A 136 -15.58 -0.04 23.36
C GLU A 136 -15.39 0.79 24.65
N GLN A 137 -15.76 2.08 24.64
CA GLN A 137 -15.65 3.01 25.77
C GLN A 137 -14.23 3.13 26.33
N VAL A 138 -13.23 3.04 25.46
CA VAL A 138 -11.80 3.18 25.79
C VAL A 138 -11.15 4.27 24.96
N GLU A 139 -10.07 4.86 25.47
CA GLU A 139 -9.24 5.81 24.73
C GLU A 139 -7.85 5.22 24.49
N PRO A 140 -7.31 5.28 23.26
CA PRO A 140 -5.95 4.85 23.00
C PRO A 140 -4.93 5.83 23.61
N ASN A 141 -3.86 5.31 24.20
CA ASN A 141 -2.68 6.11 24.54
C ASN A 141 -1.86 6.40 23.27
N VAL A 142 -2.32 7.34 22.45
CA VAL A 142 -1.63 7.73 21.21
C VAL A 142 -0.33 8.46 21.55
N ILE A 143 0.81 7.78 21.35
CA ILE A 143 2.14 8.35 21.62
C ILE A 143 2.80 8.93 20.36
N ILE A 144 2.37 8.48 19.18
CA ILE A 144 2.87 8.91 17.86
C ILE A 144 1.72 8.89 16.87
N GLU A 145 1.66 9.89 16.00
CA GLU A 145 0.81 9.92 14.81
C GLU A 145 1.70 9.98 13.55
N CYS A 146 1.47 9.08 12.59
CA CYS A 146 2.31 8.96 11.40
C CYS A 146 1.48 8.58 10.17
N LYS A 147 1.73 9.23 9.02
CA LYS A 147 1.00 8.98 7.75
C LYS A 147 1.66 7.91 6.86
N ASP A 148 2.77 7.31 7.31
CA ASP A 148 3.54 6.34 6.53
C ASP A 148 3.48 4.94 7.18
N ILE A 149 2.91 3.99 6.46
CA ILE A 149 2.73 2.61 6.92
C ILE A 149 4.07 1.93 7.21
N GLN A 150 5.11 2.17 6.41
CA GLN A 150 6.43 1.58 6.63
C GLN A 150 7.07 2.15 7.89
N MET A 151 6.96 3.46 8.12
CA MET A 151 7.43 4.07 9.35
C MET A 151 6.69 3.51 10.58
N VAL A 152 5.37 3.33 10.49
CA VAL A 152 4.57 2.68 11.54
C VAL A 152 5.10 1.26 11.82
N ILE A 153 5.34 0.46 10.78
CA ILE A 153 5.94 -0.88 10.91
C ILE A 153 7.30 -0.80 11.61
N GLN A 154 8.16 0.15 11.25
CA GLN A 154 9.47 0.31 11.90
C GLN A 154 9.33 0.67 13.39
N LEU A 155 8.47 1.62 13.73
CA LEU A 155 8.22 2.02 15.13
C LEU A 155 7.75 0.83 15.98
N VAL A 156 6.79 0.05 15.45
CA VAL A 156 6.32 -1.18 16.11
C VAL A 156 7.44 -2.22 16.20
N SER A 157 8.23 -2.40 15.15
CA SER A 157 9.37 -3.34 15.14
C SER A 157 10.42 -3.03 16.22
N GLN A 158 10.56 -1.74 16.57
CA GLN A 158 11.45 -1.24 17.62
C GLN A 158 10.78 -1.20 19.00
N LYS A 159 9.60 -1.81 19.17
CA LYS A 159 8.85 -1.90 20.42
C LYS A 159 8.44 -0.52 20.98
N VAL A 160 8.21 0.46 20.11
CA VAL A 160 7.74 1.78 20.52
C VAL A 160 6.26 1.72 20.93
N GLY A 161 5.46 0.92 20.22
CA GLY A 161 4.03 0.77 20.47
C GLY A 161 3.41 -0.33 19.60
N VAL A 162 2.08 -0.38 19.58
CA VAL A 162 1.27 -1.18 18.64
C VAL A 162 0.52 -0.25 17.68
N SER A 163 0.02 -0.78 16.57
CA SER A 163 -0.76 0.01 15.59
C SER A 163 -1.87 -0.83 14.95
N VAL A 164 -2.78 -0.17 14.23
CA VAL A 164 -3.69 -0.79 13.26
C VAL A 164 -3.38 -0.23 11.88
N ILE A 165 -3.12 -1.09 10.89
CA ILE A 165 -2.81 -0.70 9.50
C ILE A 165 -3.47 -1.65 8.49
N PRO A 166 -3.72 -1.23 7.24
CA PRO A 166 -4.14 -2.13 6.17
C PRO A 166 -2.95 -2.93 5.63
N ILE A 167 -2.99 -4.26 5.81
CA ILE A 167 -1.93 -5.17 5.36
C ILE A 167 -2.46 -6.60 5.25
N ASP A 168 -2.36 -7.22 4.07
CA ASP A 168 -3.01 -8.53 3.84
C ASP A 168 -2.11 -9.74 4.10
N SER A 169 -0.79 -9.60 3.96
CA SER A 169 0.19 -10.58 4.44
C SER A 169 1.60 -9.99 4.40
N LEU A 170 2.47 -10.46 5.28
CA LEU A 170 3.88 -10.08 5.31
C LEU A 170 4.58 -10.64 4.05
N SER A 171 4.52 -9.91 2.93
CA SER A 171 5.57 -10.02 1.90
C SER A 171 6.91 -9.47 2.41
N THR A 172 6.94 -8.88 3.61
CA THR A 172 8.13 -8.40 4.29
C THR A 172 8.45 -9.20 5.55
N THR A 173 9.65 -9.76 5.53
CA THR A 173 10.36 -10.58 6.53
C THR A 173 10.63 -9.88 7.87
N HIS A 174 9.67 -9.13 8.43
CA HIS A 174 9.86 -8.51 9.74
C HIS A 174 9.70 -9.55 10.86
N ASP A 175 10.81 -10.21 11.17
CA ASP A 175 10.90 -11.21 12.24
C ASP A 175 10.56 -10.66 13.63
N SER A 176 10.42 -9.34 13.80
CA SER A 176 10.16 -8.67 15.06
C SER A 176 8.70 -8.28 15.30
N ILE A 177 7.80 -8.40 14.31
CA ILE A 177 6.36 -8.07 14.47
C ILE A 177 5.47 -9.29 14.20
N THR A 178 4.23 -9.23 14.69
CA THR A 178 3.16 -10.14 14.33
C THR A 178 1.92 -9.35 13.95
N LEU A 179 1.15 -9.91 13.02
CA LEU A 179 -0.14 -9.37 12.61
C LEU A 179 -1.23 -10.19 13.29
N ARG A 180 -2.25 -9.52 13.84
CA ARG A 180 -3.45 -10.17 14.38
C ARG A 180 -4.70 -9.55 13.77
N PRO A 181 -5.75 -10.34 13.49
CA PRO A 181 -7.08 -9.79 13.25
C PRO A 181 -7.56 -9.02 14.48
N ILE A 182 -8.50 -8.11 14.26
CA ILE A 182 -9.10 -7.30 15.32
C ILE A 182 -10.57 -7.69 15.40
N LYS A 183 -11.02 -8.11 16.58
CA LYS A 183 -12.38 -8.58 16.80
C LYS A 183 -13.38 -7.46 16.49
N GLY A 184 -14.30 -7.72 15.56
CA GLY A 184 -15.36 -6.78 15.17
C GLY A 184 -14.87 -5.60 14.32
N PHE A 185 -13.70 -5.70 13.70
CA PHE A 185 -13.14 -4.67 12.84
C PHE A 185 -12.66 -5.27 11.52
N ASP A 186 -13.54 -5.22 10.53
CA ASP A 186 -13.37 -5.85 9.22
C ASP A 186 -13.13 -4.80 8.12
N ASP A 187 -12.56 -3.65 8.47
CA ASP A 187 -12.19 -2.63 7.50
C ASP A 187 -11.19 -3.18 6.48
N VAL A 188 -11.55 -3.05 5.21
CA VAL A 188 -10.73 -3.45 4.07
C VAL A 188 -10.43 -2.24 3.21
N MET A 189 -9.20 -2.16 2.73
CA MET A 189 -8.80 -1.17 1.75
C MET A 189 -8.78 -1.80 0.36
N GLU A 190 -9.23 -1.06 -0.64
CA GLU A 190 -9.28 -1.48 -2.04
C GLU A 190 -8.18 -0.77 -2.85
N PRO A 191 -6.96 -1.31 -2.86
CA PRO A 191 -5.91 -0.79 -3.72
C PRO A 191 -6.25 -0.97 -5.19
N ALA A 192 -5.86 0.00 -6.00
CA ALA A 192 -6.01 -0.07 -7.45
C ALA A 192 -4.73 0.42 -8.12
N ILE A 193 -4.43 -0.17 -9.28
CA ILE A 193 -3.56 0.47 -10.25
C ILE A 193 -4.42 1.25 -11.24
N ILE A 194 -4.02 2.48 -11.53
CA ILE A 194 -4.69 3.37 -12.48
C ILE A 194 -3.74 3.82 -13.59
N LYS A 195 -4.33 4.21 -14.72
CA LYS A 195 -3.65 4.86 -15.83
C LYS A 195 -4.59 5.84 -16.53
N LEU A 196 -4.05 6.87 -17.17
CA LEU A 196 -4.85 7.80 -17.98
C LEU A 196 -5.49 7.07 -19.18
N LYS A 197 -6.78 7.37 -19.43
CA LYS A 197 -7.51 6.91 -20.63
C LYS A 197 -6.92 7.50 -21.89
N ASP A 198 -6.94 6.71 -22.97
CA ASP A 198 -6.56 7.12 -24.33
C ASP A 198 -5.20 7.81 -24.48
N SER A 199 -4.31 7.65 -23.49
CA SER A 199 -2.95 8.20 -23.54
C SER A 199 -1.99 7.24 -24.24
N HIS A 200 -1.15 7.80 -25.11
CA HIS A 200 -0.04 7.06 -25.71
C HIS A 200 0.97 6.69 -24.61
N ARG A 201 1.35 5.41 -24.56
CA ARG A 201 2.29 4.83 -23.59
C ARG A 201 3.39 4.06 -24.31
N SER A 202 4.56 3.99 -23.68
CA SER A 202 5.65 3.13 -24.14
C SER A 202 5.19 1.67 -24.19
N VAL A 203 5.86 0.84 -24.99
CA VAL A 203 5.58 -0.61 -25.07
C VAL A 203 5.79 -1.25 -23.70
N ALA A 204 6.88 -0.88 -23.02
CA ALA A 204 7.21 -1.30 -21.66
C ALA A 204 6.08 -0.99 -20.64
N ALA A 205 5.51 0.22 -20.69
CA ALA A 205 4.40 0.59 -19.81
C ALA A 205 3.13 -0.23 -20.12
N ARG A 206 2.85 -0.54 -21.39
CA ARG A 206 1.73 -1.41 -21.76
C ARG A 206 1.92 -2.84 -21.27
N GLN A 207 3.13 -3.37 -21.38
CA GLN A 207 3.49 -4.70 -20.88
C GLN A 207 3.34 -4.78 -19.36
N PHE A 208 3.83 -3.77 -18.62
CA PHE A 208 3.64 -3.68 -17.18
C PHE A 208 2.16 -3.64 -16.79
N TRP A 209 1.35 -2.82 -17.48
CA TRP A 209 -0.09 -2.79 -17.26
C TRP A 209 -0.77 -4.13 -17.54
N GLN A 210 -0.39 -4.83 -18.61
CA GLN A 210 -0.98 -6.11 -19.01
C GLN A 210 -0.64 -7.25 -18.04
N LEU A 211 0.56 -7.22 -17.44
CA LEU A 211 1.02 -8.19 -16.45
C LEU A 211 0.12 -8.21 -15.19
N ILE A 212 -0.46 -7.08 -14.84
CA ILE A 212 -1.34 -6.96 -13.68
C ILE A 212 -2.74 -7.46 -14.07
N THR A 213 -3.17 -8.57 -13.49
CA THR A 213 -4.55 -9.06 -13.60
C THR A 213 -5.39 -8.43 -12.50
N SER A 214 -6.62 -8.01 -12.83
CA SER A 214 -7.60 -7.69 -11.78
C SER A 214 -7.92 -8.96 -11.00
N THR A 215 -7.97 -8.86 -9.68
CA THR A 215 -8.46 -9.92 -8.80
C THR A 215 -9.97 -10.03 -8.87
#